data_AF-A0AB40AXP4-F1
#
_entry.id   AF-A0AB40AXP4-F1
#
_cell.length_a   1.000
_cell.length_b   1.000
_cell.length_c   1.000
_cell.angle_alpha   90.00
_cell.angle_beta   90.00
_cell.angle_gamma   90.00
#
_symmetry.space_group_name_H-M   'P 1'
#
loop_
_entity.id
_entity.type
_entity.pdbx_description
1 polymer ?
#
loop_
_entity_poly.entity_id
_entity_poly.type
_entity_poly.pdbx_seq_one_letter_code
_entity_poly.pdbx_strand_id
1 'polypeptide(L)'
;VMHIIHTGIPPILKSLFEDISSTKECLQDLSVLAKSQAWWSPRNWSLSSLTETLTCKELEKSKKIRLGNWQTNILSQAQLQYAATDAYVSWYLYQVLRSFSNTKAETNSSENMNNAES
;
A
#
# COMPACT_ATOMS: atom_id res chain seq x y z
N VAL A 1 -2.42 -6.42 -5.56
CA VAL A 1 -1.96 -7.06 -4.30
C VAL A 1 -1.96 -8.55 -4.49
N MET A 2 -0.77 -9.11 -4.61
CA MET A 2 -0.51 -10.53 -4.42
C MET A 2 -1.12 -10.96 -3.09
N HIS A 3 -2.31 -11.55 -3.13
CA HIS A 3 -2.84 -12.28 -2.00
C HIS A 3 -1.96 -13.52 -1.90
N ILE A 4 -0.99 -13.51 -0.98
CA ILE A 4 -0.32 -14.73 -0.54
C ILE A 4 -1.43 -15.54 0.11
N ILE A 5 -2.06 -16.42 -0.68
CA ILE A 5 -3.13 -17.27 -0.20
C ILE A 5 -2.47 -18.15 0.86
N HIS A 6 -2.97 -18.04 2.10
CA HIS A 6 -2.45 -18.61 3.34
C HIS A 6 -2.25 -20.14 3.34
N THR A 7 -2.49 -20.82 2.22
CA THR A 7 -2.31 -22.26 2.01
C THR A 7 -0.87 -22.54 1.57
N GLY A 8 0.06 -22.48 2.50
CA GLY A 8 1.46 -22.92 2.29
C GLY A 8 2.49 -21.80 2.32
N ILE A 9 2.53 -21.03 3.41
CA ILE A 9 3.71 -20.20 3.71
C ILE A 9 4.84 -21.16 4.09
N PRO A 10 5.93 -21.25 3.31
CA PRO A 10 7.11 -22.03 3.69
C PRO A 10 7.58 -21.58 5.08
N PRO A 11 8.05 -22.49 5.96
CA PRO A 11 8.49 -22.15 7.32
C PRO A 11 9.48 -20.97 7.38
N ILE A 12 10.32 -20.81 6.34
CA ILE A 12 11.26 -19.71 6.22
C ILE A 12 10.57 -18.34 6.08
N LEU A 13 9.47 -18.27 5.32
CA LEU A 13 8.68 -17.05 5.19
C LEU A 13 7.91 -16.75 6.47
N LYS A 14 7.52 -17.76 7.25
CA LYS A 14 6.89 -17.54 8.57
C LYS A 14 7.83 -16.82 9.53
N SER A 15 9.09 -17.25 9.62
CA SER A 15 10.10 -16.55 10.42
C SER A 15 10.36 -15.13 9.90
N LEU A 16 10.41 -14.95 8.57
CA LEU A 16 10.56 -13.64 7.95
C LEU A 16 9.39 -12.72 8.30
N PHE A 17 8.16 -13.23 8.27
CA PHE A 17 6.98 -12.46 8.67
C PHE A 17 6.96 -12.16 10.16
N GLU A 18 7.40 -13.07 11.03
CA GLU A 18 7.51 -12.83 12.47
C GLU A 18 8.60 -11.78 12.78
N ASP A 19 9.75 -11.85 12.11
CA ASP A 19 10.84 -10.88 12.22
C ASP A 19 10.39 -9.50 11.69
N ILE A 20 9.76 -9.44 10.51
CA ILE A 20 9.23 -8.19 9.96
C ILE A 20 8.08 -7.64 10.82
N SER A 21 7.23 -8.50 11.39
CA SER A 21 6.13 -8.08 12.29
C SER A 21 6.64 -7.57 13.63
N SER A 22 7.79 -8.06 14.10
CA SER A 22 8.45 -7.53 15.29
C SER A 22 8.96 -6.10 15.08
N THR A 23 9.31 -5.74 13.84
CA THR A 23 9.52 -4.36 13.40
C THR A 23 8.17 -3.69 13.10
N LYS A 24 7.42 -3.36 14.16
CA LYS A 24 6.08 -2.76 14.10
C LYS A 24 5.94 -1.49 13.25
N GLU A 25 7.04 -0.86 12.85
CA GLU A 25 7.04 0.35 12.02
C GLU A 25 7.06 0.08 10.51
N CYS A 26 7.34 -1.15 10.06
CA CYS A 26 7.57 -1.42 8.63
C CYS A 26 6.30 -1.78 7.84
N LEU A 27 5.27 -2.32 8.50
CA LEU A 27 4.03 -2.77 7.86
C LEU A 27 2.90 -1.76 8.07
N GLN A 28 2.69 -0.87 7.11
CA GLN A 28 1.59 0.08 7.14
C GLN A 28 0.55 -0.22 6.06
N ASP A 29 -0.70 -0.42 6.48
CA ASP A 29 -1.82 -0.66 5.57
C ASP A 29 -2.23 0.64 4.88
N LEU A 30 -2.06 0.69 3.55
CA LEU A 30 -2.45 1.81 2.71
C LEU A 30 -3.94 2.15 2.84
N SER A 31 -4.80 1.17 3.08
CA SER A 31 -6.23 1.38 3.25
C SER A 31 -6.55 2.12 4.54
N VAL A 32 -5.78 1.86 5.61
CA VAL A 32 -5.90 2.57 6.89
C VAL A 32 -5.40 4.01 6.73
N LEU A 33 -4.25 4.20 6.07
CA LEU A 33 -3.75 5.54 5.74
C LEU A 33 -4.74 6.33 4.88
N ALA A 34 -5.36 5.68 3.90
CA ALA A 34 -6.36 6.32 3.07
C ALA A 34 -7.62 6.70 3.85
N LYS A 35 -8.13 5.82 4.72
CA LYS A 35 -9.28 6.12 5.57
C LYS A 35 -9.03 7.28 6.54
N SER A 36 -7.78 7.52 6.94
CA SER A 36 -7.44 8.66 7.80
C SER A 36 -7.52 10.03 7.08
N GLN A 37 -7.68 10.05 5.75
CA GLN A 37 -7.83 11.29 5.01
C GLN A 37 -9.27 11.81 5.08
N ALA A 38 -9.43 12.94 5.78
CA ALA A 38 -10.72 13.60 6.00
C ALA A 38 -11.54 13.95 4.74
N TRP A 39 -10.92 14.03 3.56
CA TRP A 39 -11.59 14.38 2.30
C TRP A 39 -12.13 13.17 1.53
N TRP A 40 -11.80 11.94 1.92
CA TRP A 40 -12.24 10.74 1.20
C TRP A 40 -13.41 10.06 1.87
N SER A 41 -14.34 9.57 1.05
CA SER A 41 -15.49 8.80 1.54
C SER A 41 -15.01 7.53 2.25
N PRO A 42 -15.58 7.19 3.41
CA PRO A 42 -15.24 5.98 4.13
C PRO A 42 -15.64 4.76 3.29
N ARG A 43 -14.65 4.08 2.72
CA ARG A 43 -14.81 2.85 1.94
C ARG A 43 -13.64 1.91 2.15
N ASN A 44 -13.82 0.66 1.76
CA ASN A 44 -12.73 -0.29 1.68
C ASN A 44 -11.91 -0.05 0.41
N TRP A 45 -10.64 0.27 0.60
CA TRP A 45 -9.71 0.58 -0.46
C TRP A 45 -8.91 -0.66 -0.85
N SER A 46 -9.03 -1.07 -2.11
CA SER A 46 -8.07 -1.96 -2.75
C SER A 46 -6.93 -1.15 -3.36
N LEU A 47 -5.77 -1.77 -3.57
CA LEU A 47 -4.64 -1.14 -4.25
C LEU A 47 -5.06 -0.47 -5.55
N SER A 48 -5.91 -1.14 -6.34
CA SER A 48 -6.28 -0.62 -7.66
C SER A 48 -7.30 0.49 -7.62
N SER A 49 -8.25 0.43 -6.69
CA SER A 49 -9.13 1.58 -6.47
C SER A 49 -8.34 2.80 -5.97
N LEU A 50 -7.28 2.59 -5.18
CA LEU A 50 -6.38 3.67 -4.77
C LEU A 50 -5.55 4.19 -5.94
N THR A 51 -4.95 3.31 -6.75
CA THR A 51 -4.20 3.70 -7.95
C THR A 51 -5.06 4.49 -8.91
N GLU A 52 -6.25 3.99 -9.23
CA GLU A 52 -7.18 4.67 -10.12
C GLU A 52 -7.57 6.05 -9.59
N THR A 53 -7.86 6.15 -8.29
CA THR A 53 -8.27 7.43 -7.69
C THR A 53 -7.12 8.44 -7.62
N LEU A 54 -5.90 8.01 -7.28
CA LEU A 54 -4.77 8.92 -7.05
C LEU A 54 -3.97 9.22 -8.31
N THR A 55 -3.98 8.33 -9.31
CA THR A 55 -3.17 8.49 -10.51
C THR A 55 -4.00 8.52 -11.80
N CYS A 56 -5.31 8.30 -11.73
CA CYS A 56 -6.18 8.13 -12.90
C CYS A 56 -5.71 7.01 -13.85
N LYS A 57 -5.02 5.99 -13.31
CA LYS A 57 -4.51 4.85 -14.10
C LYS A 57 -5.07 3.55 -13.55
N GLU A 58 -5.43 2.64 -14.45
CA GLU A 58 -5.82 1.29 -14.09
C GLU A 58 -4.60 0.38 -13.97
N LEU A 59 -4.56 -0.43 -12.92
CA LEU A 59 -3.57 -1.51 -12.81
C LEU A 59 -4.00 -2.70 -13.65
N GLU A 60 -3.18 -3.09 -14.61
CA GLU A 60 -3.42 -4.29 -15.41
C GLU A 60 -3.38 -5.54 -14.52
N LYS A 61 -4.55 -6.14 -14.30
CA LYS A 61 -4.70 -7.35 -13.49
C LYS A 61 -4.96 -8.57 -14.36
N SER A 62 -3.94 -9.00 -15.11
CA SER A 62 -4.02 -10.25 -15.84
C SER A 62 -4.35 -11.41 -14.87
N LYS A 63 -5.59 -11.93 -14.94
CA LYS A 63 -6.05 -13.04 -14.08
C LYS A 63 -5.17 -14.28 -14.26
N LYS A 64 -4.69 -14.49 -15.48
CA LYS A 64 -3.81 -15.61 -15.85
C LYS A 64 -2.47 -15.55 -15.10
N ILE A 65 -1.88 -14.37 -14.99
CA ILE A 65 -0.63 -14.19 -14.24
C ILE A 65 -0.89 -14.23 -12.73
N ARG A 66 -1.94 -13.53 -12.26
CA ARG A 66 -2.29 -13.46 -10.85
C ARG A 66 -2.58 -14.85 -10.25
N LEU A 67 -3.26 -15.71 -10.98
CA LEU A 67 -3.60 -17.09 -10.57
C LEU A 67 -2.64 -18.13 -11.18
N GLY A 68 -1.53 -17.70 -11.76
CA GLY A 68 -0.52 -18.58 -12.34
C GLY A 68 0.27 -19.34 -11.27
N ASN A 69 1.13 -20.26 -11.70
CA ASN A 69 1.99 -21.00 -10.79
C ASN A 69 3.12 -20.11 -10.25
N TRP A 70 2.99 -19.61 -9.03
CA TRP A 70 4.00 -18.82 -8.33
C TRP A 70 5.04 -19.65 -7.56
N GLN A 71 4.86 -20.99 -7.52
CA GLN A 71 5.76 -21.90 -6.80
C GLN A 71 6.82 -22.53 -7.72
N THR A 72 6.89 -22.10 -8.99
CA THR A 72 7.95 -22.52 -9.91
C THR A 72 9.29 -21.95 -9.49
N ASN A 73 10.38 -22.70 -9.72
CA ASN A 73 11.74 -22.28 -9.39
C ASN A 73 12.22 -21.11 -10.26
N ILE A 74 11.62 -20.92 -11.43
CA ILE A 74 11.91 -19.81 -12.34
C ILE A 74 10.58 -19.18 -12.76
N LEU A 75 10.41 -17.90 -12.40
CA LEU A 75 9.24 -17.12 -12.78
C LEU A 75 9.37 -16.62 -14.21
N SER A 76 8.24 -16.55 -14.92
CA SER A 76 8.19 -15.92 -16.24
C SER A 76 8.41 -14.40 -16.14
N GLN A 77 8.85 -13.78 -17.24
CA GLN A 77 9.01 -12.32 -17.29
C GLN A 77 7.72 -11.57 -16.93
N ALA A 78 6.57 -12.08 -17.36
CA ALA A 78 5.27 -11.49 -17.04
C ALA A 78 4.94 -11.58 -15.53
N GLN A 79 5.31 -12.67 -14.87
CA GLN A 79 5.15 -12.80 -13.40
C GLN A 79 6.08 -11.85 -12.65
N LEU A 80 7.34 -11.72 -13.09
CA LEU A 80 8.29 -10.77 -12.51
C LEU A 80 7.80 -9.32 -12.65
N GLN A 81 7.37 -8.94 -13.85
CA GLN A 81 6.81 -7.61 -14.11
C GLN A 81 5.56 -7.35 -13.27
N TYR A 82 4.67 -8.33 -13.15
CA TYR A 82 3.48 -8.21 -12.32
C TYR A 82 3.83 -7.96 -10.85
N ALA A 83 4.73 -8.78 -10.28
CA ALA A 83 5.16 -8.64 -8.89
C ALA A 83 5.89 -7.31 -8.63
N ALA A 84 6.80 -6.92 -9.52
CA ALA A 84 7.53 -5.66 -9.43
C ALA A 84 6.58 -4.45 -9.51
N THR A 85 5.58 -4.50 -10.39
CA THR A 85 4.58 -3.43 -10.53
C THR A 85 3.72 -3.32 -9.29
N ASP A 86 3.22 -4.44 -8.76
CA ASP A 86 2.41 -4.44 -7.52
C ASP A 86 3.21 -3.85 -6.33
N ALA A 87 4.50 -4.16 -6.22
CA ALA A 87 5.38 -3.61 -5.19
C ALA A 87 5.64 -2.11 -5.38
N TYR A 88 6.02 -1.70 -6.60
CA TYR A 88 6.28 -0.29 -6.93
C TYR A 88 5.05 0.58 -6.67
N VAL A 89 3.87 0.14 -7.10
CA VAL A 89 2.63 0.92 -6.94
C VAL A 89 2.25 1.03 -5.48
N SER A 90 2.43 -0.04 -4.70
CA SER A 90 2.19 0.01 -3.25
C SER A 90 3.09 1.04 -2.56
N TRP A 91 4.38 1.03 -2.88
CA TRP A 91 5.33 2.02 -2.37
C TRP A 91 5.01 3.46 -2.84
N TYR A 92 4.71 3.65 -4.12
CA TYR A 92 4.38 4.96 -4.67
C TYR A 92 3.14 5.56 -4.00
N LEU A 93 2.08 4.76 -3.84
CA LEU A 93 0.87 5.20 -3.15
C LEU A 93 1.13 5.57 -1.69
N TYR A 94 1.99 4.82 -0.99
CA TYR A 94 2.44 5.20 0.36
C TYR A 94 3.07 6.60 0.37
N GLN A 95 3.99 6.87 -0.55
CA GLN A 95 4.67 8.17 -0.62
C GLN A 95 3.68 9.31 -0.88
N VAL A 96 2.73 9.12 -1.80
CA VAL A 96 1.66 10.08 -2.08
C VAL A 96 0.79 10.31 -0.85
N LEU A 97 0.32 9.24 -0.19
CA LEU A 97 -0.50 9.34 1.01
C LEU A 97 0.20 10.06 2.16
N ARG A 98 1.49 9.77 2.35
CA ARG A 98 2.32 10.40 3.38
C ARG A 98 2.58 11.88 3.09
N SER A 99 2.68 12.27 1.81
CA SER A 99 2.83 13.68 1.45
C SER A 99 1.63 14.51 1.91
N PHE A 100 0.41 13.97 1.81
CA PHE A 100 -0.79 14.66 2.28
C PHE A 100 -0.87 14.78 3.80
N SER A 101 -0.36 13.81 4.57
CA SER A 101 -0.33 13.90 6.03
C SER A 101 0.70 14.88 6.55
N ASN A 102 1.86 15.01 5.89
CA ASN A 102 2.89 15.96 6.30
C ASN A 102 2.40 17.41 6.14
N THR A 103 1.68 17.73 5.05
CA THR A 103 1.12 19.07 4.84
C THR A 103 0.13 19.48 5.94
N LYS A 104 -0.63 18.54 6.49
CA LYS A 104 -1.59 18.80 7.58
C LYS A 104 -0.92 19.13 8.92
N ALA A 105 0.27 18.57 9.17
CA ALA A 105 1.02 18.86 10.39
C ALA A 105 1.56 20.31 10.39
N GLU A 106 1.87 20.85 9.22
CA GLU A 106 2.39 22.21 9.06
C GLU A 106 1.29 23.28 9.16
N THR A 107 0.08 23.02 8.62
CA THR A 107 -1.05 23.96 8.71
C THR A 107 -1.61 24.13 10.13
N ASN A 108 -1.53 23.09 10.97
CA ASN A 108 -2.00 23.16 12.36
C ASN A 108 -1.06 23.94 13.29
N SER A 109 0.16 24.27 12.86
CA SER A 109 1.06 25.17 13.61
C SER A 109 0.77 26.64 13.33
N SER A 110 0.28 26.98 12.13
CA SER A 110 -0.03 28.38 11.76
C SER A 110 -1.37 28.89 12.29
N GLU A 111 -2.32 28.03 12.66
CA GLU A 111 -3.61 28.46 13.22
C GLU A 111 -3.56 28.75 14.73
N ASN A 112 -2.56 28.23 15.45
CA ASN A 112 -2.42 28.43 16.90
C ASN A 112 -1.78 29.77 17.30
N MET A 113 -1.34 30.61 16.35
CA MET A 113 -0.85 31.97 16.63
C MET A 113 -1.92 33.06 16.48
N ASN A 114 -3.13 32.73 15.97
CA ASN A 114 -4.15 33.73 15.65
C ASN A 114 -5.31 33.80 16.67
N ASN A 115 -5.34 32.90 17.66
CA ASN A 115 -6.40 32.84 18.69
C ASN A 115 -5.96 33.32 20.08
N ALA A 116 -4.79 33.97 20.20
CA ALA A 116 -4.31 34.55 21.46
C ALA A 116 -4.55 36.08 21.57
N GLU A 117 -5.15 36.70 20.54
CA GLU A 117 -5.52 38.12 20.51
C GLU A 117 -7.01 38.29 20.16
N SER A 118 -7.91 37.94 21.10
CA SER A 118 -9.28 38.48 21.18
C SER A 118 -9.83 38.35 22.59
#